data_AF-A0ABD2P2B4-F1
#
_entry.id   AF-A0ABD2P2B4-F1
#
_cell.length_a   1.000
_cell.length_b   1.000
_cell.length_c   1.000
_cell.angle_alpha   90.00
_cell.angle_beta   90.00
_cell.angle_gamma   90.00
#
_symmetry.space_group_name_H-M   'P 1'
#
loop_
_entity.id
_entity.type
_entity.pdbx_description
1 polymer ?
#
loop_
_entity_poly.entity_id
_entity_poly.type
_entity_poly.pdbx_seq_one_letter_code
_entity_poly.pdbx_strand_id
1 'polypeptide(L)'
;MNSQKTKLVRFACGKEHMDKTAMVSSNSLKFLGVSVDYRLDWRDHVDKLANDMARYVYALRTLSELVNVSKAFTAYNAYIDSRLRYGVIWGNSSDILRLLLLQKRYIRGILKLRKTQSCRAHFVERSVLTVVNLYVYEAIMFIVDNRDLRRLSVNMSITRKLRMI
;
A
#
# COMPACT_ATOMS: atom_id res chain seq x y z
N MET A 1 -18.04 -8.76 26.09
CA MET A 1 -17.36 -8.05 24.97
C MET A 1 -17.61 -6.55 25.12
N ASN A 2 -16.60 -5.69 25.01
CA ASN A 2 -16.78 -4.24 25.19
C ASN A 2 -17.35 -3.62 23.90
N SER A 3 -18.65 -3.34 23.89
CA SER A 3 -19.40 -2.82 22.75
C SER A 3 -18.96 -1.42 22.28
N GLN A 4 -18.35 -0.61 23.14
CA GLN A 4 -17.86 0.73 22.78
C GLN A 4 -16.54 0.71 21.99
N LYS A 5 -15.68 -0.29 22.26
CA LYS A 5 -14.38 -0.44 21.57
C LYS A 5 -14.47 -1.31 20.32
N THR A 6 -15.50 -2.14 20.21
CA THR A 6 -15.63 -3.12 19.14
C THR A 6 -16.41 -2.51 17.99
N LYS A 7 -15.72 -2.24 16.88
CA LYS A 7 -16.35 -1.83 15.62
C LYS A 7 -16.47 -3.04 14.70
N LEU A 8 -17.66 -3.28 14.19
CA LEU A 8 -17.91 -4.32 13.20
C LEU A 8 -17.80 -3.72 11.80
N VAL A 9 -16.92 -4.29 10.97
CA VAL A 9 -16.88 -4.04 9.52
C VAL A 9 -17.29 -5.33 8.84
N ARG A 10 -18.40 -5.29 8.09
CA ARG A 10 -18.90 -6.43 7.32
C ARG A 10 -18.35 -6.38 5.91
N PHE A 11 -17.59 -7.40 5.51
CA PHE A 11 -17.17 -7.62 4.14
C PHE A 11 -18.16 -8.62 3.49
N ALA A 12 -19.20 -8.12 2.84
CA ALA A 12 -20.22 -8.96 2.21
C ALA A 12 -20.48 -8.53 0.75
N CYS A 13 -20.61 -9.52 -0.13
CA CYS A 13 -21.02 -9.35 -1.52
C CYS A 13 -22.50 -9.74 -1.64
N GLY A 14 -23.42 -8.88 -1.19
CA GLY A 14 -24.85 -9.15 -1.22
C GLY A 14 -25.65 -8.30 -0.22
N LYS A 15 -26.91 -8.01 -0.55
CA LYS A 15 -27.87 -7.36 0.35
C LYS A 15 -28.53 -8.41 1.25
N GLU A 16 -27.83 -8.87 2.28
CA GLU A 16 -28.47 -9.67 3.32
C GLU A 16 -28.94 -8.81 4.49
N HIS A 17 -30.15 -9.14 4.96
CA HIS A 17 -30.93 -8.42 5.96
C HIS A 17 -30.11 -8.13 7.22
N MET A 18 -30.17 -6.88 7.70
CA MET A 18 -29.56 -6.48 8.95
C MET A 18 -30.37 -7.05 10.11
N ASP A 19 -29.83 -8.06 10.79
CA ASP A 19 -30.21 -8.29 12.17
C ASP A 19 -29.67 -7.12 13.00
N LYS A 20 -30.58 -6.32 13.56
CA LYS A 20 -30.28 -5.10 14.32
C LYS A 20 -29.70 -5.46 15.69
N THR A 21 -28.52 -6.07 15.73
CA THR A 21 -27.74 -6.09 16.98
C THR A 21 -27.07 -4.72 17.12
N ALA A 22 -27.21 -4.09 18.28
CA ALA A 22 -26.82 -2.71 18.60
C ALA A 22 -25.30 -2.43 18.52
N MET A 23 -24.69 -2.62 17.35
CA MET A 23 -23.28 -2.35 17.07
C MET A 23 -23.18 -1.32 15.94
N VAL A 24 -22.45 -0.23 16.20
CA VAL A 24 -22.26 0.87 15.26
C VAL A 24 -21.49 0.37 14.03
N SER A 25 -22.18 0.25 12.89
CA SER A 25 -21.53 -0.02 11.60
C SER A 25 -20.69 1.20 11.21
N SER A 26 -19.37 1.05 11.23
CA SER A 26 -18.45 2.07 10.71
C SER A 26 -18.04 1.68 9.29
N ASN A 27 -18.09 2.64 8.36
CA ASN A 27 -17.66 2.39 6.97
C ASN A 27 -16.17 2.04 6.91
N SER A 28 -15.34 2.76 7.68
CA SER A 28 -13.90 2.50 7.78
C SER A 28 -13.44 2.22 9.21
N LEU A 29 -12.45 1.33 9.33
CA LEU A 29 -11.81 0.94 10.58
C LEU A 29 -10.29 1.11 10.46
N LYS A 30 -9.65 1.61 11.53
CA LYS A 30 -8.20 1.57 11.64
C LYS A 30 -7.79 0.30 12.37
N PHE A 31 -7.06 -0.59 11.70
CA PHE A 31 -6.53 -1.83 12.24
C PHE A 31 -5.03 -1.89 12.02
N LEU A 32 -4.25 -2.03 13.10
CA LEU A 32 -2.78 -2.06 13.07
C LEU A 32 -2.18 -0.92 12.21
N GLY A 33 -2.70 0.30 12.33
CA GLY A 33 -2.21 1.44 11.55
C GLY A 33 -2.72 1.55 10.11
N VAL A 34 -3.32 0.48 9.55
CA VAL A 34 -3.95 0.48 8.22
C VAL A 34 -5.42 0.88 8.33
N SER A 35 -5.91 1.69 7.40
CA SER A 35 -7.34 2.04 7.32
C SER A 35 -8.03 1.09 6.33
N VAL A 36 -8.93 0.26 6.82
CA VAL A 36 -9.69 -0.71 6.03
C VAL A 36 -11.10 -0.17 5.86
N ASP A 37 -11.53 0.02 4.61
CA ASP A 37 -12.91 0.37 4.29
C ASP A 37 -13.74 -0.89 3.97
N TYR A 38 -15.05 -0.83 4.17
CA TYR A 38 -15.96 -1.94 3.89
C TYR A 38 -15.93 -2.39 2.41
N ARG A 39 -15.60 -1.47 1.48
CA ARG A 39 -15.43 -1.79 0.04
C ARG A 39 -14.06 -2.36 -0.31
N LEU A 40 -13.12 -2.33 0.63
CA LEU A 40 -11.74 -2.75 0.42
C LEU A 40 -11.07 -2.01 -0.77
N ASP A 41 -11.44 -0.76 -1.01
CA ASP A 41 -10.90 0.08 -2.10
C ASP A 41 -9.60 0.82 -1.73
N TRP A 42 -9.30 0.84 -0.43
CA TRP A 42 -8.10 1.41 0.18
C TRP A 42 -7.87 2.91 -0.06
N ARG A 43 -8.88 3.64 -0.58
CA ARG A 43 -8.73 5.05 -0.96
C ARG A 43 -8.38 5.92 0.23
N ASP A 44 -9.13 5.79 1.31
CA ASP A 44 -8.87 6.48 2.58
C ASP A 44 -7.46 6.23 3.12
N HIS A 45 -6.93 5.02 2.92
CA HIS A 45 -5.59 4.67 3.37
C HIS A 45 -4.51 5.29 2.48
N VAL A 46 -4.65 5.15 1.16
CA VAL A 46 -3.77 5.76 0.17
C VAL A 46 -3.75 7.28 0.32
N ASP A 47 -4.89 7.90 0.63
CA ASP A 47 -5.00 9.33 0.88
C ASP A 47 -4.18 9.77 2.09
N LYS A 48 -4.32 9.08 3.22
CA LYS A 48 -3.54 9.33 4.42
C LYS A 48 -2.04 9.15 4.14
N LEU A 49 -1.68 8.05 3.49
CA LEU A 49 -0.29 7.74 3.15
C LEU A 49 0.32 8.82 2.23
N ALA A 50 -0.41 9.22 1.19
CA ALA A 50 0.01 10.26 0.26
C ALA A 50 0.17 11.62 0.95
N ASN A 51 -0.72 11.96 1.89
CA ASN A 51 -0.64 13.20 2.65
C ASN A 51 0.57 13.21 3.60
N ASP A 52 0.82 12.09 4.29
CA ASP A 52 1.98 11.93 5.17
C ASP A 52 3.29 12.01 4.38
N MET A 53 3.32 11.35 3.21
CA MET A 53 4.44 11.48 2.27
C MET A 53 4.61 12.94 1.83
N ALA A 54 3.57 13.59 1.32
CA ALA A 54 3.67 14.95 0.78
C ALA A 54 4.37 15.94 1.74
N ARG A 55 4.15 15.82 3.05
CA ARG A 55 4.82 16.61 4.10
C ARG A 55 6.35 16.44 4.10
N TYR A 56 6.83 15.23 3.85
CA TYR A 56 8.26 14.90 3.85
C TYR A 56 9.00 15.28 2.57
N VAL A 57 8.29 15.65 1.50
CA VAL A 57 8.92 16.03 0.22
C VAL A 57 9.87 17.21 0.41
N TYR A 58 9.42 18.25 1.12
CA TYR A 58 10.23 19.44 1.35
C TYR A 58 11.40 19.12 2.28
N ALA A 59 11.15 18.42 3.39
CA ALA A 59 12.19 18.04 4.35
C ALA A 59 13.33 17.24 3.68
N LEU A 60 12.99 16.28 2.82
CA LEU A 60 13.97 15.47 2.10
C LEU A 60 14.74 16.28 1.06
N ARG A 61 14.08 17.25 0.40
CA ARG A 61 14.74 18.15 -0.54
C ARG A 61 15.78 19.01 0.17
N THR A 62 15.41 19.65 1.29
CA THR A 62 16.35 20.44 2.09
C THR A 62 17.50 19.57 2.63
N LEU A 63 17.20 18.35 3.10
CA LEU A 63 18.23 17.42 3.52
C LEU A 63 19.23 17.11 2.39
N SER A 64 18.73 16.90 1.16
CA SER A 64 19.58 16.63 -0.01
C SER A 64 20.49 17.79 -0.43
N GLU A 65 20.24 19.00 0.06
CA GLU A 65 21.14 20.15 -0.14
C GLU A 65 22.30 20.14 0.85
N LEU A 66 22.14 19.49 2.01
CA LEU A 66 23.13 19.41 3.08
C LEU A 66 23.97 18.12 3.01
N VAL A 67 23.42 17.05 2.44
CA VAL A 67 24.06 15.72 2.41
C VAL A 67 24.27 15.21 1.00
N ASN A 68 25.22 14.30 0.83
CA ASN A 68 25.44 13.61 -0.44
C ASN A 68 24.18 12.84 -0.88
N VAL A 69 23.98 12.76 -2.20
CA VAL A 69 22.85 12.08 -2.85
C VAL A 69 22.61 10.67 -2.28
N SER A 70 23.68 9.89 -2.04
CA SER A 70 23.55 8.54 -1.46
C SER A 70 22.91 8.55 -0.08
N LYS A 71 23.28 9.48 0.80
CA LYS A 71 22.71 9.61 2.15
C LYS A 71 21.27 10.08 2.09
N ALA A 72 20.94 10.97 1.15
CA ALA A 72 19.56 11.40 0.92
C ALA A 72 18.66 10.22 0.47
N PHE A 73 19.17 9.31 -0.37
CA PHE A 73 18.46 8.08 -0.72
C PHE A 73 18.33 7.10 0.46
N THR A 74 19.32 7.02 1.35
CA THR A 74 19.16 6.26 2.60
C THR A 74 18.01 6.82 3.45
N ALA A 75 17.92 8.15 3.60
CA ALA A 75 16.80 8.79 4.30
C ALA A 75 15.45 8.55 3.60
N TYR A 76 15.43 8.58 2.26
CA TYR A 76 14.24 8.18 1.47
C TYR A 76 13.80 6.76 1.80
N ASN A 77 14.73 5.78 1.77
CA ASN A 77 14.42 4.38 2.04
C ASN A 77 13.91 4.19 3.48
N ALA A 78 14.57 4.84 4.45
CA ALA A 78 14.22 4.73 5.86
C ALA A 78 12.81 5.24 6.17
N TYR A 79 12.38 6.33 5.54
CA TYR A 79 11.09 6.97 5.87
C TYR A 79 9.96 6.64 4.89
N ILE A 80 10.25 6.61 3.58
CA ILE A 80 9.24 6.44 2.54
C ILE A 80 9.08 4.98 2.16
N ASP A 81 10.18 4.29 1.82
CA ASP A 81 10.10 2.89 1.36
C ASP A 81 9.55 1.98 2.47
N SER A 82 9.98 2.18 3.72
CA SER A 82 9.46 1.46 4.88
C SER A 82 7.94 1.61 5.07
N ARG A 83 7.40 2.82 4.86
CA ARG A 83 5.95 3.09 4.94
C ARG A 83 5.18 2.50 3.77
N LEU A 84 5.76 2.53 2.57
CA LEU A 84 5.16 1.93 1.38
C LEU A 84 5.11 0.40 1.45
N ARG A 85 6.12 -0.23 2.08
CA ARG A 85 6.12 -1.68 2.32
C ARG A 85 5.13 -2.07 3.41
N TYR A 86 4.89 -1.18 4.37
CA TYR A 86 3.99 -1.50 5.47
C TYR A 86 2.55 -1.67 5.00
N GLY A 87 2.00 -2.86 5.24
CA GLY A 87 0.60 -3.16 4.96
C GLY A 87 0.24 -3.15 3.47
N VAL A 88 1.19 -3.49 2.58
CA VAL A 88 1.15 -3.40 1.10
C VAL A 88 -0.11 -3.96 0.40
N ILE A 89 -1.01 -4.63 1.12
CA ILE A 89 -2.33 -5.10 0.67
C ILE A 89 -3.14 -3.98 -0.02
N TRP A 90 -2.94 -2.73 0.39
CA TRP A 90 -3.55 -1.55 -0.24
C TRP A 90 -3.07 -1.27 -1.67
N GLY A 91 -2.07 -2.00 -2.18
CA GLY A 91 -1.54 -1.83 -3.53
C GLY A 91 -2.54 -2.15 -4.66
N ASN A 92 -3.66 -2.81 -4.34
CA ASN A 92 -4.78 -3.00 -5.28
C ASN A 92 -5.70 -1.77 -5.43
N SER A 93 -5.36 -0.64 -4.80
CA SER A 93 -6.16 0.59 -4.90
C SER A 93 -6.09 1.22 -6.29
N SER A 94 -7.20 1.82 -6.73
CA SER A 94 -7.24 2.63 -7.96
C SER A 94 -6.31 3.84 -7.93
N ASP A 95 -5.99 4.34 -6.73
CA ASP A 95 -5.26 5.60 -6.53
C ASP A 95 -3.75 5.42 -6.32
N ILE A 96 -3.21 4.21 -6.56
CA ILE A 96 -1.78 3.91 -6.43
C ILE A 96 -0.88 4.81 -7.28
N LEU A 97 -1.39 5.30 -8.42
CA LEU A 97 -0.66 6.19 -9.32
C LEU A 97 -0.28 7.51 -8.64
N ARG A 98 -1.09 7.98 -7.68
CA ARG A 98 -0.79 9.20 -6.91
C ARG A 98 0.45 9.02 -6.04
N LEU A 99 0.63 7.85 -5.43
CA LEU A 99 1.84 7.52 -4.67
C LEU A 99 3.06 7.43 -5.59
N LEU A 100 2.90 6.87 -6.80
CA LEU A 100 3.98 6.85 -7.80
C LEU A 100 4.39 8.26 -8.24
N LEU A 101 3.44 9.19 -8.40
CA LEU A 101 3.75 10.59 -8.70
C LEU A 101 4.52 11.26 -7.55
N LEU A 102 4.16 10.96 -6.29
CA LEU A 102 4.92 11.42 -5.13
C LEU A 102 6.33 10.83 -5.09
N GLN A 103 6.51 9.52 -5.32
CA GLN A 103 7.84 8.90 -5.46
C GLN A 103 8.71 9.63 -6.49
N LYS A 104 8.15 9.89 -7.68
CA LYS A 104 8.85 10.67 -8.71
C LYS A 104 9.21 12.08 -8.25
N ARG A 105 8.35 12.74 -7.45
CA ARG A 105 8.62 14.06 -6.88
C ARG A 105 9.81 14.03 -5.92
N TYR A 106 9.95 13.01 -5.07
CA TYR A 106 11.12 12.85 -4.21
C TYR A 106 12.40 12.68 -5.01
N ILE A 107 12.41 11.75 -5.97
CA ILE A 107 13.61 11.49 -6.77
C ILE A 107 14.04 12.75 -7.50
N ARG A 108 13.09 13.51 -8.08
CA ARG A 108 13.40 14.81 -8.70
C ARG A 108 13.94 15.83 -7.71
N GLY A 109 13.42 15.85 -6.48
CA GLY A 109 13.91 16.73 -5.42
C GLY A 109 15.36 16.43 -5.03
N ILE A 110 15.67 15.15 -4.78
CA ILE A 110 17.01 14.70 -4.37
C ILE A 110 18.04 14.92 -5.48
N LEU A 111 17.70 14.54 -6.72
CA LEU A 111 18.61 14.62 -7.88
C LEU A 111 18.57 15.97 -8.60
N LYS A 112 17.76 16.93 -8.11
CA LYS A 112 17.55 18.26 -8.72
C LYS A 112 17.23 18.20 -10.22
N LEU A 113 16.42 17.22 -10.63
CA LEU A 113 16.08 16.97 -12.04
C LEU A 113 15.08 18.01 -12.57
N ARG A 114 15.15 18.27 -13.87
CA ARG A 114 14.15 19.09 -14.57
C ARG A 114 12.80 18.37 -14.61
N LYS A 115 11.70 19.13 -14.67
CA LYS A 115 10.33 18.58 -14.71
C LYS A 115 10.11 17.63 -15.90
N THR A 116 10.72 17.91 -17.03
CA THR A 116 10.62 17.14 -18.28
C THR A 116 11.48 15.88 -18.31
N GLN A 117 12.48 15.78 -17.43
CA GLN A 117 13.40 14.65 -17.42
C GLN A 117 12.71 13.39 -16.89
N SER A 118 13.00 12.25 -17.51
CA SER A 118 12.48 10.95 -17.09
C SER A 118 13.14 10.48 -15.80
N CYS A 119 12.32 10.06 -14.83
CA CYS A 119 12.82 9.44 -13.59
C CYS A 119 13.15 7.95 -13.75
N ARG A 120 12.75 7.31 -14.87
CA ARG A 120 12.79 5.85 -15.01
C ARG A 120 14.20 5.29 -14.84
N ALA A 121 15.20 5.90 -15.47
CA ALA A 121 16.60 5.48 -15.36
C ALA A 121 17.10 5.52 -13.91
N HIS A 122 16.71 6.55 -13.16
CA HIS A 122 17.15 6.74 -11.77
C HIS A 122 16.52 5.75 -10.79
N PHE A 123 15.30 5.27 -11.04
CA PHE A 123 14.74 4.16 -10.25
C PHE A 123 15.61 2.91 -10.36
N VAL A 124 16.08 2.59 -11.57
CA VAL A 124 16.94 1.42 -11.82
C VAL A 124 18.33 1.63 -11.23
N GLU A 125 18.97 2.76 -11.54
CA GLU A 125 20.32 3.12 -11.06
C GLU A 125 20.42 3.08 -9.53
N ARG A 126 19.37 3.55 -8.83
CA ARG A 126 19.33 3.62 -7.37
C ARG A 126 18.69 2.40 -6.71
N SER A 127 18.33 1.37 -7.50
CA SER A 127 17.64 0.16 -7.02
C SER A 127 16.39 0.46 -6.19
N VAL A 128 15.65 1.53 -6.55
CA VAL A 128 14.41 1.92 -5.89
C VAL A 128 13.24 1.30 -6.65
N LEU A 129 12.41 0.53 -5.95
CA LEU A 129 11.18 -0.02 -6.53
C LEU A 129 10.09 1.05 -6.63
N THR A 130 9.38 1.06 -7.75
CA THR A 130 8.15 1.83 -7.87
C THR A 130 7.08 1.21 -6.96
N VAL A 131 6.10 2.00 -6.48
CA VAL A 131 5.02 1.45 -5.61
C VAL A 131 4.34 0.23 -6.24
N VAL A 132 4.17 0.24 -7.56
CA VAL A 132 3.57 -0.89 -8.30
C VAL A 132 4.49 -2.12 -8.27
N ASN A 133 5.79 -1.95 -8.56
CA ASN A 133 6.73 -3.06 -8.51
C ASN A 133 6.94 -3.58 -7.10
N LEU A 134 6.87 -2.71 -6.09
CA LEU A 134 6.92 -3.06 -4.68
C LEU A 134 5.74 -3.95 -4.30
N TYR A 135 4.52 -3.56 -4.69
CA TYR A 135 3.33 -4.37 -4.46
C TYR A 135 3.45 -5.76 -5.10
N VAL A 136 3.88 -5.82 -6.36
CA VAL A 136 4.07 -7.11 -7.07
C VAL A 136 5.16 -7.95 -6.39
N TYR A 137 6.27 -7.34 -6.00
CA TYR A 137 7.36 -8.01 -5.30
C TYR A 137 6.90 -8.62 -3.99
N GLU A 138 6.24 -7.84 -3.13
CA GLU A 138 5.76 -8.31 -1.83
C GLU A 138 4.66 -9.38 -1.99
N ALA A 139 3.79 -9.26 -3.00
CA ALA A 139 2.80 -10.29 -3.30
C ALA A 139 3.46 -11.62 -3.72
N ILE A 140 4.50 -11.57 -4.54
CA ILE A 140 5.26 -12.76 -4.94
C ILE A 140 5.99 -13.36 -3.75
N MET A 141 6.68 -12.54 -2.94
CA MET A 141 7.38 -13.00 -1.74
C MET A 141 6.42 -13.67 -0.76
N PHE A 142 5.25 -13.08 -0.54
CA PHE A 142 4.22 -13.68 0.30
C PHE A 142 3.79 -15.08 -0.20
N ILE A 143 3.62 -15.27 -1.51
CA ILE A 143 3.27 -16.57 -2.09
C ILE A 143 4.42 -17.58 -1.93
N VAL A 144 5.66 -17.13 -2.11
CA VAL A 144 6.86 -17.96 -1.99
C VAL A 144 7.11 -18.40 -0.55
N ASP A 145 6.87 -17.52 0.43
CA ASP A 145 7.02 -17.85 1.84
C ASP A 145 5.90 -18.80 2.31
N ASN A 146 4.70 -18.66 1.75
CA ASN A 146 3.54 -19.47 2.06
C ASN A 146 3.28 -20.56 1.01
N ARG A 147 4.30 -21.35 0.66
CA ARG A 147 4.19 -22.40 -0.39
C ARG A 147 3.05 -23.39 -0.13
N ASP A 148 2.74 -23.65 1.13
CA ASP A 148 1.67 -24.58 1.52
C ASP A 148 0.28 -24.04 1.17
N LEU A 149 0.05 -22.72 1.26
CA LEU A 149 -1.20 -22.09 0.83
C LEU A 149 -1.39 -22.19 -0.70
N ARG A 150 -0.30 -22.22 -1.47
CA ARG A 150 -0.34 -22.43 -2.93
C ARG A 150 -0.84 -23.83 -3.29
N ARG A 151 -0.53 -24.85 -2.48
CA ARG A 151 -1.05 -26.21 -2.69
C ARG A 151 -2.56 -26.26 -2.46
N LEU A 152 -3.06 -25.51 -1.46
CA LEU A 152 -4.49 -25.43 -1.16
C LEU A 152 -5.30 -24.71 -2.25
N SER A 153 -4.77 -23.67 -2.90
CA SER A 153 -5.50 -22.95 -3.96
C SER A 153 -5.64 -23.77 -5.25
N VAL A 154 -4.62 -24.57 -5.61
CA VAL A 154 -4.70 -25.53 -6.72
C VAL A 154 -5.77 -26.58 -6.43
N ASN A 155 -5.77 -27.13 -5.21
CA ASN A 155 -6.78 -28.11 -4.78
C ASN A 155 -8.19 -27.51 -4.69
N MET A 156 -8.32 -26.23 -4.31
CA MET A 156 -9.62 -25.55 -4.25
C MET A 156 -10.20 -25.24 -5.64
N SER A 157 -9.34 -25.05 -6.65
CA SER A 157 -9.75 -24.90 -8.04
C SER A 157 -10.24 -26.23 -8.64
N ILE A 158 -9.63 -27.34 -8.24
CA ILE A 158 -10.05 -28.69 -8.62
C ILE A 158 -11.40 -29.05 -7.96
N THR A 159 -11.56 -28.77 -6.66
CA THR A 159 -12.82 -29.04 -5.94
C THR A 159 -13.97 -28.14 -6.37
N ARG A 160 -13.72 -26.89 -6.81
CA ARG A 160 -14.75 -26.05 -7.45
C ARG A 160 -15.20 -26.57 -8.82
N LYS A 161 -14.31 -27.19 -9.61
CA LYS A 161 -14.66 -27.85 -10.87
C LYS A 161 -15.47 -29.13 -10.68
N LEU A 162 -15.15 -29.91 -9.64
CA LEU A 162 -15.84 -31.17 -9.33
C LEU A 162 -17.23 -30.99 -8.68
N ARG A 163 -17.55 -29.80 -8.16
CA ARG A 163 -18.85 -29.48 -7.56
C ARG A 163 -19.88 -28.92 -8.56
N MET A 164 -19.48 -28.75 -9.82
CA MET A 164 -20.31 -28.26 -10.93
C MET A 164 -20.56 -29.31 -12.02
N ILE A 165 -20.24 -30.58 -11.73
CA ILE A 165 -20.61 -31.77 -12.52
C ILE A 165 -21.50 -32.62 -11.60
#